data_AF-A0A5J4PK91-F1
#
_entry.id   AF-A0A5J4PK91-F1
#
_cell.length_a   1.000
_cell.length_b   1.000
_cell.length_c   1.000
_cell.angle_alpha   90.00
_cell.angle_beta   90.00
_cell.angle_gamma   90.00
#
_symmetry.space_group_name_H-M   'P 1'
#
loop_
_entity.id
_entity.type
_entity.pdbx_description
1 polymer ?
#
loop_
_entity_poly.entity_id
_entity_poly.type
_entity_poly.pdbx_seq_one_letter_code
_entity_poly.pdbx_strand_id
1 'polypeptide(L)'
;MIKSPLRYPGGKSRAVEKIAWLIPDFDEFREPFLGGGSVFVYAKQRYPEKKFWINDLYLELFKFWEKTQKDVDALIDKIYEWRNAYPVGKELYYFLNKNRDGF
;
A
#
# COMPACT_ATOMS: atom_id res chain seq x y z
N MET A 1 4.46 -14.66 -5.33
CA MET A 1 3.39 -13.92 -4.63
C MET A 1 3.90 -12.52 -4.33
N ILE A 2 3.18 -11.51 -4.83
CA ILE A 2 3.44 -10.10 -4.59
C ILE A 2 3.19 -9.80 -3.12
N LYS A 3 4.09 -9.05 -2.50
CA LYS A 3 3.95 -8.53 -1.13
C LYS A 3 3.60 -7.06 -1.20
N SER A 4 3.00 -6.55 -0.13
CA SER A 4 2.81 -5.10 -0.01
C SER A 4 4.14 -4.36 -0.17
N PRO A 5 4.15 -3.23 -0.92
CA PRO A 5 5.32 -2.38 -1.06
C PRO A 5 5.61 -1.54 0.20
N LEU A 6 4.66 -1.46 1.15
CA LEU A 6 4.80 -0.62 2.34
C LEU A 6 5.41 -1.38 3.52
N ARG A 7 6.37 -0.73 4.18
CA ARG A 7 6.72 -1.06 5.57
C ARG A 7 5.71 -0.35 6.48
N TYR A 8 4.84 -1.11 7.12
CA TYR A 8 3.83 -0.56 8.03
C TYR A 8 3.84 -1.28 9.38
N PRO A 9 3.80 -0.56 10.52
CA PRO A 9 3.65 -1.17 11.83
C PRO A 9 2.43 -2.09 11.88
N GLY A 10 2.57 -3.28 12.48
CA GLY A 10 1.48 -4.26 12.53
C GLY A 10 1.21 -4.99 11.20
N GLY A 11 2.08 -4.84 10.19
CA GLY A 11 1.98 -5.55 8.92
C GLY A 11 1.90 -7.08 9.11
N LYS A 12 0.88 -7.70 8.54
CA LYS A 12 0.58 -9.14 8.74
C LYS A 12 1.26 -10.04 7.71
N SER A 13 2.27 -9.55 6.98
CA SER A 13 2.95 -10.31 5.91
C SER A 13 3.53 -11.65 6.39
N ARG A 14 3.95 -11.77 7.66
CA ARG A 14 4.42 -13.04 8.25
C ARG A 14 3.31 -13.97 8.71
N ALA A 15 2.11 -13.43 8.96
CA ALA A 15 0.95 -14.17 9.43
C ALA A 15 -0.05 -14.48 8.31
N VAL A 16 0.17 -13.96 7.10
CA VAL A 16 -0.82 -13.97 6.02
C VAL A 16 -1.26 -15.38 5.64
N GLU A 17 -0.34 -16.35 5.59
CA GLU A 17 -0.69 -17.75 5.32
C GLU A 17 -1.63 -18.31 6.38
N LYS A 18 -1.36 -18.04 7.67
CA LYS A 18 -2.22 -18.48 8.77
C LYS A 18 -3.61 -17.84 8.72
N ILE A 19 -3.66 -16.56 8.37
CA ILE A 19 -4.91 -15.82 8.22
C ILE A 19 -5.70 -16.37 7.02
N ALA A 20 -5.02 -16.67 5.91
CA ALA A 20 -5.65 -17.16 4.69
C ALA A 20 -6.45 -18.46 4.90
N TRP A 21 -5.95 -19.37 5.75
CA TRP A 21 -6.67 -20.59 6.12
C TRP A 21 -8.00 -20.33 6.85
N LEU A 22 -8.17 -19.14 7.44
CA LEU A 22 -9.36 -18.76 8.19
C LEU A 22 -10.34 -17.94 7.35
N ILE A 23 -10.00 -17.58 6.11
CA ILE A 23 -10.90 -16.86 5.21
C ILE A 23 -11.97 -17.85 4.72
N PRO A 24 -13.26 -17.65 5.03
CA PRO A 24 -14.34 -18.51 4.55
C PRO A 24 -14.54 -18.32 3.03
N ASP A 25 -15.50 -19.03 2.42
CA ASP A 25 -16.00 -18.56 1.12
C ASP A 25 -16.73 -17.22 1.29
N PHE A 26 -16.59 -16.33 0.32
CA PHE A 26 -17.12 -14.96 0.38
C PHE A 26 -17.39 -14.42 -1.01
N ASP A 27 -18.36 -13.52 -1.14
CA ASP A 27 -18.60 -12.77 -2.39
C ASP A 27 -17.82 -11.44 -2.43
N GLU A 28 -17.66 -10.81 -1.27
CA GLU A 28 -16.93 -9.55 -1.12
C GLU A 28 -16.03 -9.60 0.12
N PHE A 29 -14.76 -9.24 -0.08
CA PHE A 29 -13.79 -9.04 0.99
C PHE A 29 -13.74 -7.59 1.42
N ARG A 30 -13.85 -7.32 2.73
CA ARG A 30 -13.80 -5.97 3.31
C ARG A 30 -12.71 -5.88 4.37
N GLU A 31 -11.76 -4.96 4.18
CA GLU A 31 -10.68 -4.68 5.15
C GLU A 31 -10.71 -3.20 5.55
N PRO A 32 -11.41 -2.83 6.64
CA PRO A 32 -11.59 -1.43 7.05
C PRO A 32 -10.35 -0.80 7.72
N PHE A 33 -9.36 -1.62 8.09
CA PHE A 33 -8.10 -1.24 8.73
C PHE A 33 -6.93 -1.82 7.92
N LEU A 34 -6.77 -1.33 6.69
CA LEU A 34 -5.85 -1.90 5.72
C LEU A 34 -4.39 -1.88 6.19
N GLY A 35 -3.93 -0.76 6.75
CA GLY A 35 -2.53 -0.54 7.05
C GLY A 35 -1.65 -0.79 5.82
N GLY A 36 -0.65 -1.66 5.99
CA GLY A 36 0.20 -2.10 4.89
C GLY A 36 -0.51 -3.01 3.86
N GLY A 37 -1.75 -3.43 4.05
CA GLY A 37 -2.53 -4.17 3.03
C GLY A 37 -2.03 -5.57 2.70
N SER A 38 -1.26 -6.21 3.60
CA SER A 38 -0.70 -7.53 3.34
C SER A 38 -1.75 -8.62 3.16
N VAL A 39 -2.88 -8.55 3.88
CA VAL A 39 -3.97 -9.55 3.77
C VAL A 39 -4.76 -9.31 2.49
N PHE A 40 -5.21 -8.09 2.24
CA PHE A 40 -5.81 -7.69 0.96
C PHE A 40 -4.98 -8.14 -0.26
N VAL A 41 -3.69 -7.79 -0.33
CA VAL A 41 -2.83 -8.11 -1.48
C VAL A 41 -2.73 -9.63 -1.69
N TYR A 42 -2.67 -10.40 -0.60
CA TYR A 42 -2.69 -11.87 -0.68
C TYR A 42 -4.04 -12.38 -1.21
N ALA A 43 -5.15 -11.94 -0.60
CA ALA A 43 -6.49 -12.40 -0.93
C ALA A 43 -6.86 -12.06 -2.38
N LYS A 44 -6.52 -10.85 -2.86
CA LYS A 44 -6.78 -10.44 -4.25
C LYS A 44 -6.02 -11.28 -5.27
N GLN A 45 -4.79 -11.69 -4.97
CA GLN A 45 -4.02 -12.59 -5.85
C GLN A 45 -4.63 -13.99 -5.92
N ARG A 46 -5.23 -14.47 -4.83
CA ARG A 46 -5.80 -15.83 -4.76
C ARG A 46 -7.24 -15.90 -5.26
N TYR A 47 -7.99 -14.81 -5.15
CA TYR A 47 -9.39 -14.71 -5.54
C TYR A 47 -9.61 -13.49 -6.45
N PRO A 48 -8.98 -13.45 -7.65
CA PRO A 48 -8.98 -12.26 -8.50
C PRO A 48 -10.39 -11.82 -8.93
N GLU A 49 -11.31 -12.77 -9.09
CA GLU A 49 -12.70 -12.54 -9.54
C GLU A 49 -13.64 -12.01 -8.44
N LYS A 50 -13.25 -12.11 -7.16
CA LYS A 50 -14.09 -11.64 -6.06
C LYS A 50 -14.07 -10.11 -5.95
N LYS A 51 -15.08 -9.55 -5.28
CA LYS A 51 -15.16 -8.12 -5.00
C LYS A 51 -14.31 -7.77 -3.77
N PHE A 52 -13.68 -6.60 -3.81
CA PHE A 52 -12.83 -6.12 -2.72
C PHE A 52 -13.14 -4.66 -2.43
N TRP A 53 -13.27 -4.37 -1.15
CA TRP A 53 -13.35 -3.01 -0.63
C TRP A 53 -12.38 -2.89 0.54
N ILE A 54 -11.52 -1.87 0.48
CA ILE A 54 -10.48 -1.63 1.50
C ILE A 54 -10.55 -0.19 1.94
N ASN A 55 -10.20 0.06 3.20
CA ASN A 55 -10.18 1.38 3.78
C ASN A 55 -9.08 1.50 4.85
N ASP A 56 -8.64 2.72 5.10
CA ASP A 56 -7.88 3.08 6.30
C ASP A 56 -8.25 4.51 6.71
N LEU A 57 -8.14 4.83 7.99
CA LEU A 57 -8.42 6.18 8.51
C LEU A 57 -7.28 7.15 8.18
N TYR A 58 -6.05 6.64 8.03
CA TYR A 58 -4.88 7.48 7.78
C TYR A 58 -4.86 7.96 6.33
N LEU A 59 -5.09 9.27 6.13
CA LEU A 59 -5.34 9.86 4.82
C LEU A 59 -4.18 9.64 3.83
N GLU A 60 -2.94 9.78 4.28
CA GLU A 60 -1.74 9.62 3.45
C GLU A 60 -1.62 8.19 2.94
N LEU A 61 -1.99 7.21 3.77
CA LEU A 61 -2.04 5.80 3.39
C LEU A 61 -3.18 5.52 2.43
N PHE A 62 -4.38 6.06 2.70
CA PHE A 62 -5.50 5.99 1.75
C PHE A 62 -5.10 6.56 0.38
N LYS A 63 -4.46 7.74 0.36
CA LYS A 63 -4.02 8.40 -0.87
C LYS A 63 -2.96 7.61 -1.63
N PHE A 64 -2.03 6.98 -0.92
CA PHE A 64 -1.07 6.06 -1.53
C PHE A 64 -1.77 4.92 -2.28
N TRP A 65 -2.71 4.22 -1.62
CA TRP A 65 -3.43 3.10 -2.24
C TRP A 65 -4.36 3.57 -3.35
N GLU A 66 -5.06 4.70 -3.18
CA GLU A 66 -5.92 5.31 -4.20
C GLU A 66 -5.12 5.64 -5.46
N LYS A 67 -3.95 6.31 -5.34
CA LYS A 67 -3.12 6.65 -6.49
C LYS A 67 -2.52 5.41 -7.14
N THR A 68 -2.07 4.44 -6.33
CA THR A 68 -1.59 3.13 -6.83
C THR A 68 -2.65 2.41 -7.64
N GLN A 69 -3.92 2.47 -7.23
CA GLN A 69 -5.03 1.84 -7.97
C GLN A 69 -5.33 2.57 -9.28
N LYS A 70 -5.30 3.90 -9.28
CA LYS A 70 -5.70 4.72 -10.44
C LYS A 70 -4.62 4.79 -11.52
N ASP A 71 -3.35 4.89 -11.10
CA ASP A 71 -2.24 5.20 -11.99
C ASP A 71 -0.90 4.89 -11.30
N VAL A 72 -0.53 3.60 -11.33
CA VAL A 72 0.69 3.09 -10.70
C VAL A 72 1.96 3.58 -11.42
N ASP A 73 1.89 3.75 -12.73
CA ASP A 73 3.05 4.16 -13.54
C ASP A 73 3.46 5.60 -13.18
N ALA A 74 2.50 6.54 -13.10
CA ALA A 74 2.82 7.90 -12.67
C ALA A 74 3.36 7.98 -11.24
N LEU A 75 2.90 7.10 -10.34
CA LEU A 75 3.44 6.99 -8.99
C LEU A 75 4.90 6.51 -9.03
N ILE A 76 5.18 5.47 -9.80
CA ILE A 76 6.53 4.92 -9.98
C ILE A 76 7.46 5.98 -10.59
N ASP A 77 7.02 6.66 -11.65
CA ASP A 77 7.80 7.71 -12.32
C ASP A 77 8.18 8.83 -11.34
N LYS A 78 7.22 9.29 -10.52
CA LYS A 78 7.49 10.33 -9.53
C LYS A 78 8.47 9.84 -8.44
N ILE A 79 8.39 8.58 -8.03
CA ILE A 79 9.36 7.98 -7.10
C ILE A 79 10.77 7.97 -7.70
N TYR A 80 10.91 7.59 -8.99
CA TYR A 80 12.19 7.59 -9.68
C TYR A 80 12.74 9.00 -9.93
N GLU A 81 11.89 9.97 -10.24
CA GLU A 81 12.25 11.38 -10.34
C GLU A 81 12.93 11.86 -9.06
N TRP A 82 12.30 11.65 -7.89
CA TRP A 82 12.88 12.03 -6.60
C TRP A 82 14.16 11.25 -6.28
N ARG A 83 14.18 9.95 -6.56
CA ARG A 83 15.36 9.10 -6.34
C ARG A 83 16.57 9.56 -7.16
N ASN A 84 16.35 9.96 -8.41
CA ASN A 84 17.41 10.40 -9.31
C ASN A 84 17.87 11.83 -9.00
N ALA A 85 16.93 12.71 -8.61
CA ALA A 85 17.24 14.09 -8.21
C ALA A 85 17.98 14.17 -6.86
N TYR A 86 17.79 13.17 -5.96
CA TYR A 86 18.41 13.13 -4.64
C TYR A 86 19.13 11.78 -4.41
N PRO A 87 20.39 11.64 -4.87
CA PRO A 87 21.18 10.43 -4.64
C PRO A 87 21.38 10.10 -3.15
N VAL A 88 21.38 11.14 -2.30
CA VAL A 88 21.46 11.01 -0.84
C VAL A 88 20.06 11.15 -0.25
N GLY A 89 19.44 10.03 0.16
CA GLY A 89 18.06 10.04 0.66
C GLY A 89 17.81 10.92 1.89
N LYS A 90 18.86 11.23 2.68
CA LYS A 90 18.75 12.13 3.83
C LYS A 90 18.47 13.58 3.38
N GLU A 91 18.98 13.99 2.23
CA GLU A 91 18.71 15.31 1.65
C GLU A 91 17.27 15.43 1.18
N LEU A 92 16.76 14.41 0.48
CA LEU A 92 15.35 14.32 0.10
C LEU A 92 14.43 14.40 1.32
N TYR A 93 14.76 13.68 2.39
CA TYR A 93 14.00 13.72 3.64
C TYR A 93 13.91 15.15 4.20
N TYR A 94 15.02 15.89 4.27
CA TYR A 94 14.99 17.26 4.78
C TYR A 94 14.23 18.20 3.85
N PHE A 95 14.40 18.04 2.53
CA PHE A 95 13.69 18.84 1.54
C PHE A 95 12.17 18.64 1.65
N LEU A 96 11.68 17.40 1.65
CA LEU A 96 10.24 17.13 1.71
C LEU A 96 9.62 17.58 3.03
N ASN A 97 10.31 17.39 4.16
CA ASN A 97 9.78 17.85 5.46
C ASN A 97 9.72 19.38 5.56
N LYS A 98 10.68 20.10 4.96
CA LYS A 98 10.68 21.56 4.95
C LYS A 98 9.61 22.15 4.02
N ASN A 99 9.26 21.44 2.95
CA ASN A 99 8.34 21.92 1.92
C ASN A 99 6.99 21.18 1.90
N ARG A 100 6.65 20.46 2.98
CA ARG A 100 5.47 19.56 3.01
C ARG A 100 4.17 20.27 2.66
N ASP A 101 3.99 21.51 3.13
CA ASP A 101 2.76 22.29 2.90
C ASP A 101 2.65 22.84 1.47
N GLY A 102 3.73 22.72 0.68
CA GLY A 102 3.77 23.13 -0.73
C GLY A 102 3.38 22.03 -1.72
N PHE A 103 3.02 20.84 -1.24
CA PHE A 103 2.61 19.67 -2.03
C PHE A 103 1.23 19.18 -1.57
#